data_AF-A0A3R7GVX4-F1
#
_entry.id   AF-A0A3R7GVX4-F1
#
_cell.length_a   1.000
_cell.length_b   1.000
_cell.length_c   1.000
_cell.angle_alpha   90.00
_cell.angle_beta   90.00
_cell.angle_gamma   90.00
#
_symmetry.space_group_name_H-M   'P 1'
#
loop_
_entity.id
_entity.type
_entity.pdbx_description
1 polymer ?
#
loop_
_entity_poly.entity_id
_entity_poly.type
_entity_poly.pdbx_seq_one_letter_code
_entity_poly.pdbx_strand_id
1 'polypeptide(L)'
;MSLLKTSTVNFENVWQKMQPPLTSLVSGTPQTLTNEKWLEMYSGIYKICTNPGAPQAEMLFFRLRGLLVNHVEAILKELNEIDGEPEFLKHYCSSFEAFATGTSYISELFRYLVG
;
A
#
# COMPACT_ATOMS: atom_id res chain seq x y z
N MET A 1 5.40 -30.41 5.41
CA MET A 1 5.95 -29.13 4.95
C MET A 1 6.25 -28.28 6.16
N SER A 2 7.51 -27.95 6.42
CA SER A 2 7.90 -27.12 7.57
C SER A 2 7.40 -25.70 7.32
N LEU A 3 6.35 -25.29 8.03
CA LEU A 3 5.98 -23.88 8.11
C LEU A 3 7.13 -23.16 8.81
N LEU A 4 7.69 -22.15 8.12
CA LEU A 4 8.55 -21.10 8.68
C LEU A 4 10.01 -21.48 8.94
N LYS A 5 10.74 -21.82 7.88
CA LYS A 5 12.19 -21.62 7.89
C LYS A 5 12.45 -20.13 7.80
N THR A 6 13.05 -19.55 8.83
CA THR A 6 13.44 -18.15 8.85
C THR A 6 14.49 -17.90 7.77
N SER A 7 14.10 -17.22 6.70
CA SER A 7 15.00 -16.75 5.66
C SER A 7 15.27 -15.27 5.88
N THR A 8 16.53 -14.84 5.83
CA THR A 8 16.89 -13.42 5.80
C THR A 8 16.12 -12.73 4.66
N VAL A 9 15.37 -11.69 5.01
CA VAL A 9 14.58 -10.93 4.04
C VAL A 9 15.35 -9.68 3.61
N ASN A 10 15.46 -9.47 2.31
CA ASN A 10 15.85 -8.16 1.79
C ASN A 10 14.59 -7.28 1.72
N PHE A 11 14.46 -6.39 2.70
CA PHE A 11 13.33 -5.46 2.81
C PHE A 11 13.09 -4.67 1.51
N GLU A 12 14.14 -4.10 0.93
CA GLU A 12 14.02 -3.20 -0.22
C GLU A 12 13.48 -3.93 -1.45
N ASN A 13 13.94 -5.16 -1.69
CA ASN A 13 13.42 -5.98 -2.79
C ASN A 13 11.93 -6.31 -2.62
N VAL A 14 11.49 -6.60 -1.39
CA VAL A 14 10.07 -6.87 -1.12
C VAL A 14 9.25 -5.59 -1.27
N TRP A 15 9.73 -4.48 -0.72
CA TRP A 15 9.06 -3.19 -0.83
C TRP A 15 8.91 -2.72 -2.28
N GLN A 16 9.96 -2.81 -3.10
CA GLN A 16 9.91 -2.42 -4.52
C GLN A 16 8.87 -3.20 -5.33
N LYS A 17 8.63 -4.47 -4.98
CA LYS A 17 7.58 -5.28 -5.61
C LYS A 17 6.18 -4.93 -5.13
N MET A 18 6.03 -4.57 -3.84
CA MET A 18 4.74 -4.22 -3.24
C MET A 18 4.28 -2.80 -3.58
N GLN A 19 5.21 -1.86 -3.76
CA GLN A 19 4.85 -0.46 -3.93
C GLN A 19 3.92 -0.20 -5.14
N PRO A 20 4.19 -0.70 -6.37
CA PRO A 20 3.31 -0.46 -7.51
C PRO A 20 1.86 -0.94 -7.33
N PRO A 21 1.58 -2.18 -6.86
CA PRO A 21 0.20 -2.60 -6.63
C PRO A 21 -0.47 -1.83 -5.47
N LEU A 22 0.26 -1.45 -4.42
CA LEU A 22 -0.27 -0.61 -3.34
C LEU A 22 -0.66 0.79 -3.85
N THR A 23 0.16 1.38 -4.73
CA THR A 23 -0.19 2.65 -5.40
C THR A 23 -1.42 2.50 -6.29
N SER A 24 -1.51 1.43 -7.07
CA SER A 24 -2.67 1.17 -7.93
C SER A 24 -3.97 1.01 -7.13
N LEU A 25 -3.91 0.37 -5.95
CA LEU A 25 -5.04 0.23 -5.03
C LEU A 25 -5.61 1.59 -4.61
N VAL A 26 -4.75 2.52 -4.17
CA VAL A 26 -5.20 3.83 -3.67
C VAL A 26 -5.58 4.81 -4.78
N SER A 27 -5.00 4.67 -5.98
CA SER A 27 -5.33 5.49 -7.14
C SER A 27 -6.62 5.07 -7.85
N GLY A 28 -7.23 3.92 -7.51
CA GLY A 28 -8.40 3.41 -8.21
C GLY A 28 -8.15 3.07 -9.70
N THR A 29 -6.88 2.91 -10.10
CA THR A 29 -6.52 2.56 -11.47
C THR A 29 -6.84 1.09 -11.75
N PRO A 30 -7.16 0.71 -13.01
CA PRO A 30 -7.43 -0.68 -13.37
C PRO A 30 -6.32 -1.62 -12.88
N GLN A 31 -6.69 -2.54 -11.99
CA GLN A 31 -5.71 -3.35 -11.29
C GLN A 31 -5.31 -4.57 -12.13
N THR A 32 -4.00 -4.78 -12.28
CA THR A 32 -3.43 -6.08 -12.73
C THR A 32 -3.08 -6.98 -11.53
N LEU A 33 -3.76 -6.73 -10.40
CA LEU A 33 -3.51 -7.40 -9.14
C LEU A 33 -4.19 -8.77 -9.15
N THR A 34 -3.40 -9.81 -9.39
CA THR A 34 -3.86 -11.19 -9.30
C THR A 34 -3.85 -11.67 -7.86
N ASN A 35 -4.61 -12.73 -7.57
CA ASN A 35 -4.56 -13.38 -6.26
C ASN A 35 -3.14 -13.86 -5.90
N GLU A 36 -2.36 -14.31 -6.88
CA GLU A 36 -0.97 -14.74 -6.69
C GLU A 36 -0.09 -13.58 -6.19
N LYS A 37 -0.20 -12.40 -6.82
CA LYS A 37 0.51 -11.19 -6.38
C LYS A 37 0.06 -10.78 -4.98
N TRP A 38 -1.24 -10.86 -4.67
CA TRP A 38 -1.76 -10.59 -3.33
C TRP A 38 -1.12 -11.49 -2.26
N LEU A 39 -1.06 -12.80 -2.53
CA LEU A 39 -0.42 -13.77 -1.65
C LEU A 39 1.10 -13.55 -1.53
N GLU A 40 1.78 -13.15 -2.61
CA GLU A 40 3.20 -12.78 -2.56
C GLU A 40 3.42 -11.58 -1.63
N MET A 41 2.59 -10.53 -1.72
CA MET A 41 2.67 -9.38 -0.83
C MET A 41 2.40 -9.77 0.63
N TYR A 42 1.34 -10.55 0.88
CA TYR A 42 1.01 -11.03 2.23
C TYR A 42 2.16 -11.83 2.84
N SER A 43 2.75 -12.75 2.07
CA SER A 43 3.93 -13.52 2.49
C SER A 43 5.14 -12.62 2.73
N GLY A 44 5.34 -11.60 1.89
CA GLY A 44 6.40 -10.60 2.04
C GLY A 44 6.30 -9.82 3.35
N ILE A 45 5.11 -9.28 3.65
CA ILE A 45 4.81 -8.56 4.89
C ILE A 45 5.09 -9.45 6.09
N TYR A 46 4.55 -10.68 6.08
CA TYR A 46 4.78 -11.65 7.14
C TYR A 46 6.28 -11.86 7.38
N LYS A 47 7.06 -12.14 6.33
CA LYS A 47 8.50 -12.38 6.47
C LYS A 47 9.27 -11.16 6.97
N ILE A 48 8.89 -9.95 6.55
CA ILE A 48 9.47 -8.69 7.06
C ILE A 48 9.23 -8.56 8.57
N CYS A 49 8.01 -8.86 9.01
CA CYS A 49 7.61 -8.73 10.42
C CYS A 49 8.25 -9.80 11.30
N THR A 50 8.46 -11.00 10.78
CA THR A 50 9.04 -12.13 11.52
C THR A 50 10.53 -12.35 11.24
N ASN A 51 11.23 -11.38 10.66
CA ASN A 51 12.65 -11.51 10.33
C ASN A 51 13.49 -11.63 11.62
N PRO A 52 14.20 -12.75 11.87
CA PRO A 52 14.91 -12.93 13.14
C PRO A 52 16.05 -11.92 13.29
N GLY A 53 16.15 -11.37 14.50
CA GLY A 53 17.24 -10.45 14.86
C GLY A 53 17.08 -9.01 14.35
N ALA A 54 16.14 -8.75 13.44
CA ALA A 54 15.80 -7.40 13.00
C ALA A 54 14.37 -7.35 12.43
N PRO A 55 13.32 -7.34 13.27
CA PRO A 55 11.96 -7.06 12.82
C PRO A 55 11.91 -5.69 12.14
N GLN A 56 11.50 -5.67 10.87
CA GLN A 56 11.49 -4.46 10.05
C GLN A 56 10.07 -3.88 9.89
N ALA A 57 9.19 -4.21 10.82
CA ALA A 57 7.79 -3.76 10.85
C ALA A 57 7.67 -2.22 10.93
N GLU A 58 8.50 -1.57 11.73
CA GLU A 58 8.50 -0.11 11.84
C GLU A 58 8.94 0.56 10.52
N MET A 59 9.99 0.03 9.88
CA MET A 59 10.42 0.50 8.56
C MET A 59 9.33 0.31 7.51
N LEU A 60 8.62 -0.82 7.55
CA LEU A 60 7.48 -1.10 6.69
C LEU A 60 6.35 -0.09 6.89
N PHE A 61 6.03 0.24 8.14
CA PHE A 61 5.04 1.26 8.48
C PHE A 61 5.43 2.64 7.93
N PHE A 62 6.69 3.07 8.11
CA PHE A 62 7.16 4.36 7.59
C PHE A 62 7.12 4.42 6.06
N ARG A 63 7.49 3.34 5.37
CA ARG A 63 7.40 3.25 3.90
C ARG A 63 5.95 3.34 3.42
N LEU A 64 5.04 2.63 4.07
CA LEU A 64 3.61 2.69 3.74
C LEU A 64 3.03 4.08 4.00
N ARG A 65 3.34 4.68 5.15
CA ARG A 65 2.93 6.06 5.46
C ARG A 65 3.42 7.03 4.40
N GLY A 66 4.69 6.93 3.99
CA GLY A 66 5.25 7.78 2.94
C GLY A 66 4.51 7.63 1.61
N LEU A 67 4.20 6.39 1.21
CA LEU A 67 3.40 6.12 0.01
C LEU A 67 2.03 6.81 0.07
N LEU A 68 1.32 6.67 1.19
CA LEU A 68 -0.02 7.25 1.38
C LEU A 68 0.01 8.78 1.41
N VAL A 69 0.97 9.37 2.15
CA VAL A 69 1.13 10.84 2.23
C VAL A 69 1.44 11.41 0.85
N ASN A 70 2.42 10.86 0.14
CA ASN A 70 2.78 11.33 -1.20
C ASN A 70 1.60 11.24 -2.17
N HIS A 71 0.77 10.21 -2.05
CA HIS A 71 -0.41 10.04 -2.88
C HIS A 71 -1.49 11.09 -2.58
N VAL A 72 -1.76 11.38 -1.30
CA VAL A 72 -2.71 12.42 -0.90
C VAL A 72 -2.21 13.82 -1.27
N GLU A 73 -0.90 14.08 -1.16
CA GLU A 73 -0.28 15.32 -1.61
C GLU A 73 -0.42 15.51 -3.13
N ALA A 74 -0.29 14.43 -3.91
CA ALA A 74 -0.54 14.48 -5.35
C ALA A 74 -2.01 14.81 -5.68
N ILE A 75 -2.97 14.18 -4.99
CA ILE A 75 -4.40 14.51 -5.13
C ILE A 75 -4.64 15.98 -4.78
N LEU A 76 -4.07 16.47 -3.67
CA LEU A 76 -4.21 17.86 -3.26
C LEU A 76 -3.67 18.82 -4.34
N LYS A 77 -2.52 18.50 -4.93
CA LYS A 77 -1.95 19.30 -6.02
C LYS A 77 -2.88 19.35 -7.22
N GLU A 78 -3.40 18.20 -7.67
CA GLU A 78 -4.36 18.13 -8.78
C GLU A 78 -5.61 18.94 -8.48
N LEU A 79 -6.17 18.82 -7.27
CA LEU A 79 -7.37 19.56 -6.86
C LEU A 79 -7.17 21.07 -6.84
N ASN A 80 -5.98 21.55 -6.46
CA ASN A 80 -5.66 22.97 -6.47
C ASN A 80 -5.53 23.56 -7.89
N GLU A 81 -5.36 22.72 -8.91
CA GLU A 81 -5.26 23.11 -10.32
C GLU A 81 -6.63 23.11 -11.03
N ILE A 82 -7.69 22.66 -10.36
CA ILE A 82 -9.05 22.62 -10.93
C ILE A 82 -9.80 23.90 -10.62
N ASP A 83 -10.19 24.63 -11.68
CA ASP A 83 -11.11 25.74 -11.61
C ASP A 83 -12.57 25.25 -11.58
N GLY A 84 -13.40 25.85 -10.73
CA GLY A 84 -14.84 25.59 -10.67
C GLY A 84 -15.24 24.52 -9.64
N GLU A 85 -16.31 24.80 -8.92
CA GLU A 85 -16.83 23.95 -7.83
C GLU A 85 -17.33 22.56 -8.31
N PRO A 86 -18.06 22.41 -9.44
CA PRO A 86 -18.56 21.10 -9.87
C PRO A 86 -17.44 20.12 -10.24
N GLU A 87 -16.45 20.58 -11.01
CA GLU A 87 -15.29 19.81 -11.44
C GLU A 87 -14.41 19.42 -10.25
N PHE A 88 -14.16 20.37 -9.33
CA PHE A 88 -13.44 20.12 -8.09
C PHE A 88 -14.12 19.02 -7.27
N LEU A 89 -15.43 19.15 -7.01
CA LEU A 89 -16.18 18.19 -6.20
C LEU A 89 -16.19 16.80 -6.83
N LYS A 90 -16.34 16.73 -8.16
CA LYS A 90 -16.28 15.46 -8.89
C LYS A 90 -14.92 14.77 -8.72
N HIS A 91 -13.81 15.51 -8.89
CA HIS A 91 -12.46 14.96 -8.75
C HIS A 91 -12.16 14.56 -7.31
N TYR A 92 -12.58 15.38 -6.34
CA TYR A 92 -12.42 15.10 -4.91
C TYR A 92 -13.15 13.82 -4.53
N CYS A 93 -14.45 13.70 -4.86
CA CYS A 93 -15.25 12.52 -4.52
C CYS A 93 -14.68 11.24 -5.14
N SER A 94 -14.32 11.28 -6.42
CA SER A 94 -13.72 10.12 -7.11
C SER A 94 -12.38 9.71 -6.48
N SER A 95 -11.51 10.68 -6.19
CA SER A 95 -10.20 10.42 -5.58
C SER A 95 -10.34 9.89 -4.16
N PHE A 96 -11.27 10.45 -3.38
CA PHE A 96 -11.54 10.00 -2.02
C PHE A 96 -12.12 8.58 -1.97
N GLU A 97 -13.06 8.25 -2.86
CA GLU A 97 -13.64 6.91 -2.95
C GLU A 97 -12.59 5.86 -3.32
N ALA A 98 -11.74 6.16 -4.31
CA ALA A 98 -10.62 5.31 -4.69
C ALA A 98 -9.64 5.13 -3.52
N PHE A 99 -9.26 6.21 -2.84
CA PHE A 99 -8.34 6.18 -1.71
C PHE A 99 -8.92 5.38 -0.53
N ALA A 100 -10.17 5.63 -0.14
CA ALA A 100 -10.83 4.94 0.97
C ALA A 100 -10.97 3.44 0.67
N THR A 101 -11.34 3.08 -0.56
CA THR A 101 -11.43 1.69 -0.98
C THR A 101 -10.05 1.02 -0.97
N GLY A 102 -9.04 1.65 -1.59
CA GLY A 102 -7.68 1.14 -1.64
C GLY A 102 -7.07 0.95 -0.25
N THR A 103 -7.24 1.92 0.64
CA THR A 103 -6.74 1.83 2.02
C THR A 103 -7.44 0.74 2.84
N SER A 104 -8.72 0.43 2.57
CA SER A 104 -9.41 -0.70 3.21
C SER A 104 -8.74 -2.04 2.85
N TYR A 105 -8.43 -2.27 1.57
CA TYR A 105 -7.72 -3.46 1.11
C TYR A 105 -6.29 -3.52 1.68
N ILE A 106 -5.58 -2.38 1.69
CA ILE A 106 -4.27 -2.29 2.32
C ILE A 106 -4.37 -2.66 3.81
N SER A 107 -5.37 -2.16 4.53
CA SER A 107 -5.58 -2.52 5.93
C SER A 107 -5.75 -4.03 6.14
N GLU A 108 -6.43 -4.72 5.21
CA GLU A 108 -6.54 -6.19 5.26
C GLU A 108 -5.20 -6.88 5.02
N LEU A 109 -4.43 -6.39 4.03
CA LEU A 109 -3.12 -6.93 3.69
C LEU A 109 -2.12 -6.79 4.86
N PHE A 110 -2.23 -5.70 5.62
CA PHE A 110 -1.38 -5.39 6.76
C PHE A 110 -1.98 -5.80 8.11
N ARG A 111 -3.07 -6.59 8.13
CA ARG A 111 -3.73 -7.02 9.38
C ARG A 111 -2.77 -7.66 10.40
N TYR A 112 -1.68 -8.27 9.95
CA TYR A 112 -0.64 -8.83 10.82
C TYR A 112 0.12 -7.79 11.66
N LEU A 113 0.21 -6.53 11.20
CA LEU A 113 0.84 -5.43 11.95
C LEU A 113 -0.09 -4.79 12.99
N VAL A 114 -1.39 -5.02 12.88
CA VAL A 114 -2.43 -4.34 13.68
C VAL A 114 -3.01 -5.26 14.76
N GLY A 115 -2.48 -6.48 14.88
CA GLY A 115 -2.87 -7.50 15.88
C GLY A 115 -1.95 -7.53 17.09
#